data_AF-A0A523PEK7-F1
#
_entry.id   AF-A0A523PEK7-F1
#
_cell.length_a   1.000
_cell.length_b   1.000
_cell.length_c   1.000
_cell.angle_alpha   90.00
_cell.angle_beta   90.00
_cell.angle_gamma   90.00
#
_symmetry.space_group_name_H-M   'P 1'
#
loop_
_entity.id
_entity.type
_entity.pdbx_description
1 polymer ?
#
loop_
_entity_poly.entity_id
_entity_poly.type
_entity_poly.pdbx_seq_one_letter_code
_entity_poly.pdbx_strand_id
1 'polypeptide(L)' 'MLGDGEGDEGLGALFDSARDPATGTLDEIMRVHSLHPAGLEAHLGLYGAVMRGTRSLRKVERELIAFVVSGLNACRY' A
#
# COMPACT_ATOMS: atom_id res chain seq x y z
N MET A 1 -19.51 1.87 13.38
CA MET A 1 -18.56 2.12 14.48
C MET A 1 -17.86 0.80 14.74
N LEU A 2 -16.69 0.57 14.12
CA LEU A 2 -15.91 -0.65 14.38
C LEU A 2 -15.22 -0.44 15.72
N GLY A 3 -15.45 -1.38 16.64
CA GLY A 3 -15.14 -1.27 18.06
C GLY A 3 -13.67 -1.05 18.35
N ASP A 4 -13.44 -0.30 19.42
CA ASP A 4 -12.17 0.18 19.93
C ASP A 4 -11.38 -0.95 20.62
N GLY A 5 -11.04 -1.98 19.84
CA GLY A 5 -10.14 -3.04 20.27
C GLY A 5 -8.70 -2.55 20.19
N GLU A 6 -8.18 -2.10 21.34
CA GLU A 6 -6.75 -2.08 21.67
C GLU A 6 -5.89 -1.34 20.62
N GLY A 7 -5.72 -0.04 20.81
CA GLY A 7 -4.96 0.83 19.92
C GLY A 7 -3.60 0.21 19.57
N ASP A 8 -3.49 -0.26 18.33
CA ASP A 8 -2.31 -0.93 17.82
C ASP A 8 -1.13 0.03 17.84
N GLU A 9 -0.26 -0.20 18.82
CA GLU A 9 0.91 0.61 19.09
C GLU A 9 1.87 0.52 17.90
N GLY A 10 1.82 1.52 17.00
CA GLY A 10 2.62 1.53 15.77
C GLY A 10 1.85 1.94 14.51
N LEU A 11 0.51 1.87 14.53
CA LEU A 11 -0.29 2.19 13.35
C LEU A 11 -0.08 3.62 12.81
N GLY A 12 0.15 4.60 13.71
CA GLY A 12 0.47 5.97 13.31
C GLY A 12 1.74 6.06 12.47
N ALA A 13 2.80 5.35 12.87
CA ALA A 13 4.05 5.31 12.12
C ALA A 13 3.90 4.59 10.77
N LEU A 14 3.05 3.56 10.70
CA LEU A 14 2.70 2.90 9.45
C LEU A 14 1.95 3.84 8.50
N PHE A 15 1.01 4.64 8.99
CA PHE A 15 0.33 5.65 8.17
C PHE A 15 1.28 6.73 7.69
N ASP A 16 2.17 7.22 8.54
CA ASP A 16 3.17 8.21 8.14
C ASP A 16 4.10 7.67 7.05
N SER A 17 4.46 6.38 7.13
CA SER A 17 5.25 5.69 6.11
C SER A 17 4.48 5.42 4.81
N ALA A 18 3.15 5.36 4.88
CA ALA A 18 2.27 5.04 3.75
C ALA A 18 1.77 6.26 2.99
N ARG A 19 1.86 7.48 3.56
CA ARG A 19 1.43 8.70 2.89
C ARG A 19 2.29 9.01 1.67
N ASP A 20 1.64 9.51 0.63
CA ASP A 20 2.35 10.07 -0.51
C ASP A 20 3.16 11.30 -0.05
N PRO A 21 4.48 11.35 -0.31
CA PRO A 21 5.34 12.42 0.20
C PRO A 21 5.11 13.77 -0.50
N ALA A 22 4.51 13.80 -1.69
CA ALA A 22 4.23 15.03 -2.43
C ALA A 22 2.86 15.63 -2.07
N THR A 23 1.85 14.79 -1.84
CA THR A 23 0.47 15.25 -1.59
C THR A 23 0.03 15.08 -0.13
N GLY A 24 0.73 14.26 0.66
CA GLY A 24 0.33 13.89 2.01
C GLY A 24 -0.90 12.97 2.08
N THR A 25 -1.43 12.50 0.93
CA THR A 25 -2.63 11.67 0.89
C THR A 25 -2.32 10.23 1.30
N LEU A 26 -3.29 9.57 1.93
CA LEU A 26 -3.23 8.15 2.28
C LEU A 26 -4.20 7.39 1.38
N ASP A 27 -3.68 6.43 0.60
CA ASP A 27 -4.49 5.60 -0.30
C ASP A 27 -5.49 4.74 0.51
N GLU A 28 -6.70 4.54 -0.02
CA GLU A 28 -7.77 3.83 0.70
C GLU A 28 -7.38 2.38 1.08
N ILE A 29 -6.55 1.71 0.28
CA ILE A 29 -6.05 0.35 0.53
C ILE A 29 -5.22 0.30 1.81
N MET A 30 -4.54 1.38 2.18
CA MET A 30 -3.81 1.47 3.45
C MET A 30 -4.77 1.51 4.63
N ARG A 31 -5.94 2.18 4.49
CA ARG A 31 -7.00 2.18 5.51
C ARG A 31 -7.70 0.82 5.62
N VAL A 32 -7.84 0.10 4.51
CA VAL A 32 -8.36 -1.27 4.52
C VAL A 32 -7.37 -2.20 5.24
N HIS A 33 -6.08 -2.12 4.91
CA HIS A 33 -5.05 -2.94 5.55
C HIS A 33 -4.79 -2.56 7.02
N SER A 34 -5.06 -1.32 7.44
CA SER A 34 -4.94 -0.94 8.86
C SER A 34 -5.89 -1.65 9.80
N LEU A 35 -6.91 -2.36 9.28
CA LEU A 35 -7.73 -3.27 10.09
C LEU A 35 -6.90 -4.43 10.69
N HIS A 36 -5.73 -4.72 10.11
CA HIS A 36 -4.76 -5.69 10.63
C HIS A 36 -3.33 -5.14 10.44
N PRO A 37 -2.75 -4.47 11.45
CA PRO A 37 -1.55 -3.66 11.27
C PRO A 37 -0.28 -4.39 10.84
N ALA A 38 -0.05 -5.61 11.32
CA ALA A 38 1.01 -6.48 10.79
C ALA A 38 0.81 -6.79 9.29
N GLY A 39 -0.43 -6.77 8.81
CA GLY A 39 -0.77 -6.90 7.39
C GLY A 39 -0.46 -5.63 6.60
N LEU A 40 -0.73 -4.45 7.15
CA LEU A 40 -0.31 -3.18 6.56
C LEU A 40 1.22 -3.08 6.46
N GLU A 41 1.95 -3.42 7.53
CA GLU A 41 3.41 -3.45 7.52
C GLU A 41 3.95 -4.40 6.44
N ALA A 42 3.42 -5.63 6.37
CA ALA A 42 3.80 -6.60 5.34
C ALA A 42 3.51 -6.08 3.92
N HIS A 43 2.37 -5.40 3.70
CA HIS A 43 2.03 -4.78 2.43
C HIS A 43 3.06 -3.71 2.04
N LEU A 44 3.39 -2.79 2.95
CA LEU A 44 4.38 -1.73 2.70
C LEU A 44 5.75 -2.29 2.35
N GLY A 45 6.17 -3.35 3.05
CA GLY A 45 7.42 -4.06 2.77
C GLY A 45 7.45 -4.68 1.37
N LEU A 46 6.43 -5.48 1.04
CA LEU A 46 6.33 -6.15 -0.27
C LEU A 46 6.22 -5.13 -1.42
N TYR A 47 5.28 -4.19 -1.32
CA TYR A 47 5.03 -3.19 -2.36
C TYR A 47 6.28 -2.33 -2.60
N GLY A 48 6.95 -1.90 -1.53
CA GLY A 48 8.22 -1.18 -1.62
C GLY A 48 9.31 -1.97 -2.34
N ALA A 49 9.49 -3.25 -1.99
CA ALA A 49 10.50 -4.11 -2.61
C ALA A 49 10.27 -4.27 -4.12
N VAL A 50 9.03 -4.53 -4.56
CA VAL A 50 8.75 -4.78 -5.98
C VAL A 50 8.66 -3.48 -6.81
N MET A 51 8.02 -2.43 -6.27
CA MET A 51 7.78 -1.19 -7.02
C MET A 51 8.96 -0.21 -7.00
N ARG A 52 9.85 -0.27 -6.00
CA ARG A 52 11.06 0.57 -5.94
C ARG A 52 12.35 -0.21 -6.15
N GLY A 53 12.42 -1.49 -5.75
CA GLY A 53 13.66 -2.28 -5.73
C GLY A 53 14.02 -2.98 -7.05
N THR A 54 13.09 -3.11 -8.00
CA THR A 54 13.35 -3.84 -9.24
C THR A 54 14.24 -3.02 -10.19
N ARG A 55 15.54 -3.36 -10.27
CA ARG A 55 16.52 -2.64 -11.11
C ARG A 55 16.37 -2.90 -12.61
N SER A 56 15.82 -4.05 -13.00
CA SER A 56 15.68 -4.46 -14.40
C SER A 56 14.53 -3.80 -15.15
N LEU A 57 13.60 -3.16 -14.41
CA LEU A 57 12.46 -2.47 -14.98
C LEU A 57 12.48 -1.00 -14.52
N ARG A 58 12.03 -0.10 -15.37
CA ARG A 58 11.74 1.28 -15.00
C ARG A 58 10.42 1.33 -14.22
N LYS A 59 10.19 2.40 -13.47
CA LYS A 59 8.91 2.62 -12.76
C LYS A 59 7.72 2.46 -13.70
N VAL A 60 7.75 3.14 -14.85
CA VAL A 60 6.67 3.12 -15.85
C VAL A 60 6.36 1.71 -16.38
N GLU A 61 7.36 0.83 -16.49
CA GLU A 61 7.16 -0.54 -16.97
C GLU A 61 6.45 -1.39 -15.92
N ARG A 62 6.76 -1.20 -14.64
CA ARG A 62 6.03 -1.87 -13.55
C ARG A 62 4.58 -1.40 -13.46
N GLU A 63 4.34 -0.10 -13.60
CA GLU A 63 2.98 0.45 -13.61
C GLU A 63 2.19 -0.07 -14.82
N LEU A 64 2.82 -0.25 -15.98
CA LEU A 64 2.16 -0.83 -17.15
C LEU A 64 1.74 -2.29 -16.91
N ILE A 65 2.60 -3.09 -16.25
CA ILE A 65 2.25 -4.45 -15.83
C ILE A 65 1.06 -4.40 -14.86
N ALA A 66 1.10 -3.54 -13.84
CA ALA A 66 0.01 -3.38 -12.88
C ALA A 66 -1.31 -3.01 -13.58
N PHE A 67 -1.27 -2.05 -14.51
CA PHE A 67 -2.44 -1.62 -15.29
C PHE A 67 -3.05 -2.77 -16.12
N VAL A 68 -2.22 -3.51 -16.87
CA VAL A 68 -2.70 -4.63 -17.70
C VAL A 68 -3.28 -5.74 -16.83
N VAL A 69 -2.61 -6.11 -15.73
CA VAL A 69 -3.10 -7.15 -14.81
C VAL A 69 -4.40 -6.73 -14.14
N SER A 70 -4.55 -5.47 -13.73
CA SER A 70 -5.80 -4.94 -13.18
C SER A 70 -6.94 -4.99 -14.22
N GLY A 71 -6.65 -4.59 -15.46
CA GLY A 71 -7.62 -4.67 -16.55
C GLY A 71 -8.09 -6.10 -16.84
N LEU A 72 -7.17 -7.06 -16.88
CA LEU A 72 -7.49 -8.49 -17.06
C LEU A 72 -8.35 -9.06 -15.93
N ASN A 73 -8.19 -8.55 -14.70
CA ASN A 73 -8.97 -8.98 -13.53
C ASN A 73 -10.23 -8.15 -13.29
N ALA A 74 -10.55 -7.18 -14.16
CA ALA A 74 -11.61 -6.19 -13.91
C ALA A 74 -11.48 -5.53 -12.52
N CYS A 75 -10.24 -5.34 -12.06
CA CYS A 75 -9.95 -4.73 -10.77
C CYS A 75 -10.10 -3.22 -10.89
N ARG A 76 -11.17 -2.70 -10.29
CA ARG A 76 -11.61 -1.30 -10.44
C ARG A 76 -10.72 -0.27 -9.74
N TYR A 77 -9.80 -0.70 -8.88
CA TYR A 77 -9.23 0.06 -7.76
C TYR A 77 -9.15 1.59 -7.98
#